data_AF-A0A2S2RB73-F1
#
_entry.id   AF-A0A2S2RB73-F1
#
_cell.length_a   1.000
_cell.length_b   1.000
_cell.length_c   1.000
_cell.angle_alpha   90.00
_cell.angle_beta   90.00
_cell.angle_gamma   90.00
#
_symmetry.space_group_name_H-M   'P 1'
#
loop_
_entity.id
_entity.type
_entity.pdbx_description
1 polymer ?
#
loop_
_entity_poly.entity_id
_entity_poly.type
_entity_poly.pdbx_seq_one_letter_code
_entity_poly.pdbx_strand_id
1 'polypeptide(L)'
;LPSAFVIDNKWIAMTPNPITIKTPQKLKPLTSWTWSYKDPIHLMNAGIYTPETINALQQHFLFPSEIETVQKSLARKTLGNETFDQGIKIENLIDENTLSNLVHKELNKLWGWFTTIGNITSGLLGVFIIWKIIINILNTGLNFTLLYQTFGWCTKLIAGIFTSVTHYILHKANKKQSNYTMVTNIDITDPKTKPNITESLKKLQRTQTL
;
A
#
# COMPACT_ATOMS: atom_id res chain seq x y z
N LEU A 1 -42.46 -55.30 -10.06
CA LEU A 1 -43.54 -55.50 -11.05
C LEU A 1 -42.89 -55.55 -12.42
N PRO A 2 -43.26 -56.51 -13.30
CA PRO A 2 -42.75 -56.53 -14.67
C PRO A 2 -43.18 -55.26 -15.42
N SER A 3 -42.37 -54.81 -16.36
CA SER A 3 -42.69 -53.65 -17.21
C SER A 3 -43.93 -53.94 -18.05
N ALA A 4 -44.82 -52.95 -18.13
CA ALA A 4 -46.04 -53.03 -18.92
C ALA A 4 -46.15 -51.84 -19.86
N PHE A 5 -46.68 -52.09 -21.06
CA PHE A 5 -46.78 -51.13 -22.16
C PHE A 5 -48.21 -51.05 -22.67
N VAL A 6 -48.59 -49.91 -23.25
CA VAL A 6 -49.91 -49.74 -23.88
C VAL A 6 -49.79 -50.01 -25.37
N ILE A 7 -50.54 -50.99 -25.87
CA ILE A 7 -50.66 -51.32 -27.30
C ILE A 7 -52.14 -51.54 -27.59
N ASP A 8 -52.69 -50.91 -28.63
CA ASP A 8 -54.12 -50.98 -29.01
C ASP A 8 -55.08 -50.78 -27.83
N ASN A 9 -54.85 -49.73 -27.03
CA ASN A 9 -55.61 -49.38 -25.83
C ASN A 9 -55.67 -50.48 -24.74
N LYS A 10 -54.81 -51.50 -24.82
CA LYS A 10 -54.69 -52.56 -23.81
C LYS A 10 -53.31 -52.51 -23.16
N TRP A 11 -53.25 -52.74 -21.85
CA TRP A 11 -51.99 -52.86 -21.13
C TRP A 11 -51.46 -54.28 -21.27
N ILE A 12 -50.22 -54.42 -21.74
CA ILE A 12 -49.58 -55.71 -21.97
C ILE A 12 -48.31 -55.77 -21.11
N ALA A 13 -48.17 -56.84 -20.32
CA ALA A 13 -46.93 -57.15 -19.61
C ALA A 13 -46.20 -58.29 -20.33
N MET A 14 -44.87 -58.18 -20.41
CA MET A 14 -44.02 -59.16 -21.11
C MET A 14 -43.31 -60.06 -20.09
N THR A 15 -43.92 -61.19 -19.72
CA THR A 15 -43.27 -62.24 -18.91
C THR A 15 -43.99 -63.59 -19.00
N PRO A 16 -43.34 -64.70 -19.41
CA PRO A 16 -42.45 -64.86 -20.57
C PRO A 16 -43.19 -64.76 -21.92
N ASN A 17 -44.52 -64.77 -21.92
CA ASN A 17 -45.39 -64.50 -23.07
C ASN A 17 -46.15 -63.18 -22.84
N PRO A 18 -46.58 -62.48 -23.91
CA PRO A 18 -47.37 -61.27 -23.78
C PRO A 18 -48.73 -61.59 -23.15
N ILE A 19 -48.99 -61.03 -21.97
CA ILE A 19 -50.27 -61.16 -21.28
C ILE A 19 -50.93 -59.78 -21.16
N THR A 20 -52.24 -59.73 -21.41
CA THR A 20 -53.02 -58.51 -21.16
C THR A 20 -53.24 -58.36 -19.66
N ILE A 21 -52.88 -57.21 -19.10
CA ILE A 21 -53.04 -56.89 -17.69
C ILE A 21 -54.08 -55.78 -17.49
N LYS A 22 -54.55 -55.64 -16.25
CA LYS A 22 -55.45 -54.54 -15.87
C LYS A 22 -54.69 -53.21 -15.89
N THR A 23 -55.40 -52.14 -16.23
CA THR A 23 -54.87 -50.77 -16.25
C THR A 23 -54.25 -50.41 -14.89
N PRO A 24 -52.98 -49.96 -14.85
CA PRO A 24 -52.32 -49.58 -13.61
C PRO A 24 -52.95 -48.32 -13.01
N GLN A 25 -52.95 -48.23 -11.68
CA GLN A 25 -53.44 -47.06 -10.96
C GLN A 25 -52.50 -45.87 -11.20
N LYS A 26 -53.04 -44.76 -11.69
CA LYS A 26 -52.31 -43.48 -11.73
C LYS A 26 -52.14 -42.95 -10.31
N LEU A 27 -50.91 -42.97 -9.80
CA LEU A 27 -50.58 -42.26 -8.56
C LEU A 27 -50.59 -40.75 -8.85
N LYS A 28 -51.38 -39.99 -8.09
CA LYS A 28 -51.25 -38.53 -8.04
C LYS A 28 -50.28 -38.18 -6.90
N PRO A 29 -49.30 -37.31 -7.11
CA PRO A 29 -48.45 -36.86 -6.00
C PRO A 29 -49.34 -36.14 -4.98
N LEU A 30 -49.29 -36.58 -3.72
CA LEU A 30 -50.06 -35.98 -2.61
C LEU A 30 -49.38 -34.70 -2.08
N THR A 31 -48.85 -33.87 -2.99
CA THR A 31 -48.03 -32.69 -2.65
C THR A 31 -48.80 -31.41 -2.91
N SER A 32 -49.91 -31.20 -2.20
CA SER A 32 -50.38 -29.83 -1.97
C SER A 32 -49.58 -29.27 -0.80
N TRP A 33 -48.46 -28.61 -1.09
CA TRP A 33 -47.69 -27.87 -0.09
C TRP A 33 -48.57 -26.75 0.49
N THR A 34 -49.10 -26.93 1.69
CA THR A 34 -49.76 -25.87 2.47
C THR A 34 -48.72 -25.11 3.28
N TRP A 35 -47.82 -24.40 2.60
CA TRP A 35 -47.03 -23.37 3.28
C TRP A 35 -47.92 -22.15 3.52
N SER A 36 -48.19 -21.84 4.79
CA SER A 36 -48.79 -20.57 5.18
C SER A 36 -47.67 -19.64 5.63
N TYR A 37 -47.35 -18.65 4.80
CA TYR A 37 -46.42 -17.59 5.16
C TYR A 37 -47.09 -16.67 6.19
N LYS A 38 -46.51 -16.59 7.39
CA LYS A 38 -46.87 -15.55 8.38
C LYS A 38 -45.88 -14.41 8.24
N ASP A 39 -46.34 -13.33 7.64
CA ASP A 39 -45.54 -12.11 7.49
C ASP A 39 -45.26 -11.48 8.85
N PRO A 40 -44.00 -11.25 9.23
CA PRO A 40 -43.69 -10.47 10.41
C PRO A 40 -43.88 -8.97 10.09
N ILE A 41 -45.14 -8.54 10.04
CA ILE A 41 -45.64 -7.19 9.67
C ILE A 41 -44.93 -6.04 10.44
N HIS A 42 -44.23 -6.36 11.55
CA HIS A 42 -43.61 -5.37 12.43
C HIS A 42 -42.10 -5.56 12.69
N LEU A 43 -41.41 -6.55 12.09
CA LEU A 43 -39.96 -6.68 12.29
C LEU A 43 -39.20 -5.53 11.60
N MET A 44 -39.69 -5.10 10.44
CA MET A 44 -39.06 -4.06 9.63
C MET A 44 -39.19 -2.67 10.26
N ASN A 45 -40.29 -2.40 10.96
CA ASN A 45 -40.55 -1.09 11.57
C ASN A 45 -39.75 -0.83 12.85
N ALA A 46 -39.19 -1.88 13.48
CA ALA A 46 -38.40 -1.78 14.70
C ALA A 46 -36.87 -1.88 14.44
N GLY A 47 -36.45 -1.96 13.18
CA GLY A 47 -35.07 -2.24 12.77
C GLY A 47 -34.19 -1.00 12.58
N ILE A 48 -32.88 -1.23 12.68
CA ILE A 48 -31.78 -0.28 12.39
C ILE A 48 -31.69 0.09 10.89
N TYR A 49 -32.54 -0.52 10.07
CA TYR A 49 -32.54 -0.41 8.61
C TYR A 49 -33.73 0.42 8.17
N THR A 50 -33.47 1.49 7.42
CA THR A 50 -34.51 2.32 6.84
C THR A 50 -35.11 1.65 5.59
N PRO A 51 -36.35 1.97 5.18
CA PRO A 51 -36.96 1.43 3.97
C PRO A 51 -36.07 1.58 2.72
N GLU A 52 -35.30 2.66 2.63
CA GLU A 52 -34.36 2.91 1.54
C GLU A 52 -33.22 1.87 1.54
N THR A 53 -32.67 1.53 2.71
CA THR A 53 -31.58 0.54 2.82
C THR A 53 -32.04 -0.87 2.44
N ILE A 54 -33.29 -1.23 2.76
CA ILE A 54 -33.87 -2.53 2.41
C ILE A 54 -34.13 -2.62 0.91
N ASN A 55 -34.67 -1.55 0.32
CA ASN A 55 -34.88 -1.49 -1.12
C ASN A 55 -33.54 -1.53 -1.88
N ALA A 56 -32.52 -0.80 -1.41
CA ALA A 56 -31.18 -0.84 -1.99
C ALA A 56 -30.55 -2.24 -1.91
N LEU A 57 -30.72 -2.94 -0.77
CA LEU A 57 -30.27 -4.31 -0.60
C LEU A 57 -31.00 -5.27 -1.55
N GLN A 58 -32.33 -5.13 -1.68
CA GLN A 58 -33.13 -5.94 -2.59
C GLN A 58 -32.68 -5.75 -4.04
N GLN A 59 -32.48 -4.51 -4.48
CA GLN A 59 -31.96 -4.21 -5.83
C GLN A 59 -30.58 -4.83 -6.07
N HIS A 60 -29.69 -4.77 -5.07
CA HIS A 60 -28.36 -5.39 -5.15
C HIS A 60 -28.43 -6.91 -5.34
N PHE A 61 -29.36 -7.59 -4.68
CA PHE A 61 -29.58 -9.04 -4.85
C PHE A 61 -30.25 -9.41 -6.17
N LEU A 62 -31.13 -8.55 -6.71
CA LEU A 62 -31.84 -8.82 -7.95
C LEU A 62 -30.94 -8.68 -9.19
N PHE A 63 -29.92 -7.82 -9.13
CA PHE A 63 -29.08 -7.48 -10.29
C PHE A 63 -27.56 -7.53 -10.01
N PRO A 64 -27.01 -8.64 -9.45
CA PRO A 64 -25.58 -8.72 -9.15
C PRO A 64 -24.70 -8.63 -10.39
N SER A 65 -25.14 -9.22 -11.51
CA SER A 65 -24.40 -9.21 -12.79
C SER A 65 -24.34 -7.84 -13.44
N GLU A 66 -25.32 -6.97 -13.18
CA GLU A 66 -25.36 -5.63 -13.76
C GLU A 66 -24.28 -4.74 -13.14
N ILE A 67 -24.09 -4.83 -11.82
CA ILE A 67 -23.08 -4.05 -11.08
C ILE A 67 -21.66 -4.38 -11.56
N GLU A 68 -21.35 -5.67 -11.72
CA GLU A 68 -20.06 -6.08 -12.25
C GLU A 68 -19.86 -5.63 -13.70
N THR A 69 -20.91 -5.66 -14.50
CA THR A 69 -20.87 -5.24 -15.91
C THR A 69 -20.64 -3.74 -16.02
N VAL A 70 -21.29 -2.94 -15.17
CA VAL A 70 -21.08 -1.49 -15.04
C VAL A 70 -19.64 -1.20 -14.61
N GLN A 71 -19.11 -1.92 -13.61
CA GLN A 71 -17.74 -1.74 -13.14
C GLN A 71 -16.71 -2.09 -14.23
N LYS A 72 -16.89 -3.22 -14.93
CA LYS A 72 -16.01 -3.63 -16.04
C LYS A 72 -16.09 -2.67 -17.22
N SER A 73 -17.28 -2.17 -17.53
CA SER A 73 -17.49 -1.17 -18.58
C SER A 73 -16.83 0.16 -18.24
N LEU A 74 -16.97 0.61 -16.98
CA LEU A 74 -16.30 1.80 -16.47
C LEU A 74 -14.77 1.65 -16.55
N ALA A 75 -14.23 0.53 -16.07
CA ALA A 75 -12.80 0.26 -16.13
C ALA A 75 -12.27 0.26 -17.58
N ARG A 76 -12.98 -0.40 -18.50
CA ARG A 76 -12.63 -0.37 -19.94
C ARG A 76 -12.65 1.03 -20.52
N LYS A 77 -13.65 1.84 -20.18
CA LYS A 77 -13.76 3.24 -20.63
C LYS A 77 -12.62 4.10 -20.06
N THR A 78 -12.24 3.91 -18.80
CA THR A 78 -11.07 4.61 -18.21
C THR A 78 -9.74 4.20 -18.85
N LEU A 79 -9.67 3.00 -19.41
CA LEU A 79 -8.51 2.50 -20.16
C LEU A 79 -8.51 2.95 -21.62
N GLY A 80 -9.47 3.78 -22.05
CA GLY A 80 -9.58 4.27 -23.42
C GLY A 80 -10.12 3.25 -24.43
N ASN A 81 -10.66 2.13 -23.94
CA ASN A 81 -11.25 1.10 -24.79
C ASN A 81 -12.74 1.37 -25.03
N GLU A 82 -13.19 1.11 -26.25
CA GLU A 82 -14.59 1.27 -26.63
C GLU A 82 -15.45 0.21 -25.93
N THR A 83 -16.49 0.64 -25.24
CA THR A 83 -17.39 -0.25 -24.52
C THR A 83 -18.36 -0.89 -25.50
N PHE A 84 -18.62 -2.20 -25.38
CA PHE A 84 -19.71 -2.85 -26.12
C PHE A 84 -21.04 -2.20 -25.73
N ASP A 85 -21.77 -1.71 -26.72
CA ASP A 85 -23.00 -0.90 -26.61
C ASP A 85 -24.24 -1.69 -26.08
N GLN A 86 -24.01 -2.90 -25.54
CA GLN A 86 -25.03 -3.80 -25.00
C GLN A 86 -25.19 -3.71 -23.48
N GLY A 87 -24.48 -2.78 -22.82
CA GLY A 87 -24.59 -2.49 -21.39
C GLY A 87 -25.20 -1.11 -21.10
N ILE A 88 -25.54 -0.89 -19.84
CA ILE A 88 -26.05 0.38 -19.31
C ILE A 88 -25.13 1.54 -19.74
N LYS A 89 -25.66 2.48 -20.54
CA LYS A 89 -24.94 3.70 -20.95
C LYS A 89 -24.86 4.66 -19.77
N ILE A 90 -23.71 4.65 -19.09
CA ILE A 90 -23.45 5.48 -17.90
C ILE A 90 -23.62 6.98 -18.21
N GLU A 91 -23.35 7.42 -19.44
CA GLU A 91 -23.57 8.81 -19.89
C GLU A 91 -25.02 9.28 -19.76
N ASN A 92 -26.00 8.38 -19.90
CA ASN A 92 -27.41 8.74 -19.75
C ASN A 92 -27.90 8.68 -18.29
N LEU A 93 -27.13 8.03 -17.41
CA LEU A 93 -27.45 7.91 -15.98
C LEU A 93 -26.78 8.99 -15.14
N ILE A 94 -25.65 9.51 -15.62
CA ILE A 94 -24.86 10.54 -14.95
C ILE A 94 -24.95 11.80 -15.79
N ASP A 95 -25.94 12.63 -15.48
CA ASP A 95 -26.07 13.97 -16.05
C ASP A 95 -24.86 14.83 -15.63
N GLU A 96 -24.26 15.51 -16.59
CA GLU A 96 -23.05 16.34 -16.44
C GLU A 96 -23.24 17.38 -15.33
N ASN A 97 -24.42 18.01 -15.27
CA ASN A 97 -24.71 19.02 -14.25
C ASN A 97 -24.78 18.39 -12.85
N THR A 98 -25.40 17.22 -12.72
CA THR A 98 -25.48 16.50 -11.45
C THR A 98 -24.10 16.04 -10.98
N LEU A 99 -23.28 15.51 -11.91
CA LEU A 99 -21.90 15.11 -11.61
C LEU A 99 -21.03 16.30 -11.22
N SER A 100 -21.09 17.40 -11.96
CA SER A 100 -20.31 18.62 -11.68
C SER A 100 -20.63 19.18 -10.30
N ASN A 101 -21.91 19.23 -9.94
CA ASN A 101 -22.35 19.69 -8.62
C ASN A 101 -21.93 18.74 -7.49
N LEU A 102 -21.99 17.42 -7.71
CA LEU A 102 -21.54 16.42 -6.75
C LEU A 102 -20.03 16.49 -6.55
N VAL A 103 -19.27 16.58 -7.65
CA VAL A 103 -17.81 16.69 -7.67
C VAL A 103 -17.39 17.97 -6.96
N HIS A 104 -17.96 19.13 -7.29
CA HIS A 104 -17.63 20.38 -6.59
C HIS A 104 -17.94 20.31 -5.10
N LYS A 105 -19.10 19.77 -4.71
CA LYS A 105 -19.50 19.72 -3.30
C LYS A 105 -18.65 18.76 -2.48
N GLU A 106 -18.46 17.54 -2.97
CA GLU A 106 -17.70 16.51 -2.25
C GLU A 106 -16.19 16.76 -2.32
N LEU A 107 -15.64 17.14 -3.49
CA LEU A 107 -14.21 17.49 -3.57
C LEU A 107 -13.89 18.74 -2.75
N ASN A 108 -14.72 19.79 -2.75
CA ASN A 108 -14.43 20.96 -1.91
C ASN A 108 -14.47 20.62 -0.43
N LYS A 109 -15.37 19.73 0.00
CA LYS A 109 -15.41 19.25 1.38
C LYS A 109 -14.17 18.43 1.74
N LEU A 110 -13.75 17.52 0.85
CA LEU A 110 -12.52 16.73 1.02
C LEU A 110 -11.28 17.62 1.01
N TRP A 111 -11.23 18.60 0.11
CA TRP A 111 -10.15 19.57 -0.01
C TRP A 111 -10.06 20.46 1.22
N GLY A 112 -11.19 20.90 1.77
CA GLY A 112 -11.24 21.65 3.02
C GLY A 112 -10.70 20.86 4.21
N TRP A 113 -11.07 19.58 4.34
CA TRP A 113 -10.54 18.74 5.40
C TRP A 113 -9.04 18.40 5.21
N PHE A 114 -8.62 18.12 3.97
CA PHE A 114 -7.22 17.88 3.62
C PHE A 114 -6.33 19.09 3.92
N THR A 115 -6.76 20.29 3.54
CA THR A 115 -6.04 21.54 3.82
C THR A 115 -5.98 21.83 5.33
N THR A 116 -7.05 21.52 6.07
CA THR A 116 -7.04 21.64 7.54
C THR A 116 -5.98 20.73 8.18
N ILE A 117 -5.89 19.47 7.74
CA ILE A 117 -4.84 18.54 8.18
C ILE A 117 -3.45 19.04 7.75
N GLY A 118 -3.32 19.51 6.51
CA GLY A 118 -2.08 20.05 5.97
C GLY A 118 -1.57 21.23 6.78
N ASN A 119 -2.46 22.15 7.18
CA ASN A 119 -2.10 23.31 8.00
C ASN A 119 -1.62 22.89 9.40
N ILE A 120 -2.31 21.96 10.06
CA ILE A 120 -1.90 21.43 11.37
C ILE A 120 -0.53 20.72 11.24
N THR A 121 -0.37 19.89 10.21
CA THR A 121 0.84 19.12 9.97
C THR A 121 2.03 20.03 9.64
N SER A 122 1.82 21.06 8.81
CA SER A 122 2.82 22.06 8.47
C SER A 122 3.30 22.83 9.70
N GLY A 123 2.39 23.22 10.59
CA GLY A 123 2.74 23.83 11.87
C GLY A 123 3.64 22.93 12.73
N LEU A 124 3.25 21.66 12.91
CA LEU A 124 4.03 20.70 13.68
C LEU A 124 5.41 20.42 13.06
N LEU A 125 5.44 20.27 11.74
CA LEU A 125 6.65 19.96 10.99
C LEU A 125 7.60 21.17 10.95
N GLY A 126 7.06 22.39 10.90
CA GLY A 126 7.83 23.62 11.06
C GLY A 126 8.54 23.70 12.41
N VAL A 127 7.82 23.43 13.51
CA VAL A 127 8.43 23.39 14.87
C VAL A 127 9.51 22.31 14.96
N PHE A 128 9.25 21.13 14.40
CA PHE A 128 10.22 20.03 14.36
C PHE A 128 11.48 20.40 13.57
N ILE A 129 11.34 21.05 12.42
CA ILE A 129 12.47 21.52 11.62
C ILE A 129 13.28 22.57 12.38
N ILE A 130 12.64 23.57 12.99
CA ILE A 130 13.33 24.60 13.78
C ILE A 130 14.13 23.96 14.92
N TRP A 131 13.52 23.03 15.66
CA TRP A 131 14.20 22.26 16.70
C TRP A 131 15.42 21.50 16.15
N LYS A 132 15.28 20.84 15.00
CA LYS A 132 16.38 20.13 14.34
C LYS A 132 17.50 21.07 13.90
N ILE A 133 17.18 22.27 13.40
CA ILE A 133 18.16 23.29 13.02
C ILE A 133 18.96 23.74 14.24
N ILE A 134 18.31 23.99 15.38
CA ILE A 134 18.99 24.39 16.63
C ILE A 134 19.97 23.31 17.08
N ILE A 135 19.53 22.05 17.15
CA ILE A 135 20.41 20.92 17.48
C ILE A 135 21.58 20.82 16.50
N ASN A 136 21.33 21.03 15.20
CA ASN A 136 22.37 20.99 14.18
C ASN A 136 23.41 22.10 14.36
N ILE A 137 22.99 23.32 14.71
CA ILE A 137 23.89 24.43 15.01
C ILE A 137 24.74 24.12 16.25
N LEU A 138 24.15 23.59 17.32
CA LEU A 138 24.89 23.23 18.54
C LEU A 138 25.94 22.15 18.25
N ASN A 139 25.57 21.09 17.53
CA ASN A 139 26.50 20.04 17.13
C ASN A 139 27.62 20.58 16.23
N THR A 140 27.27 21.44 15.27
CA THR A 140 28.25 22.10 14.40
C THR A 140 29.18 23.00 15.19
N GLY A 141 28.68 23.75 16.19
CA GLY A 141 29.47 24.63 17.05
C GLY A 141 30.44 23.87 17.96
N LEU A 142 30.00 22.74 18.52
CA LEU A 142 30.88 21.83 19.27
C LEU A 142 31.97 21.24 18.36
N ASN A 143 31.60 20.75 17.18
CA ASN A 143 32.54 20.25 16.19
C ASN A 143 33.52 21.34 15.71
N PHE A 144 33.03 22.57 15.52
CA PHE A 144 33.83 23.74 15.15
C PHE A 144 34.86 24.08 16.23
N THR A 145 34.45 24.08 17.50
CA THR A 145 35.35 24.36 18.65
C THR A 145 36.44 23.30 18.75
N LEU A 146 36.06 22.02 18.62
CA LEU A 146 36.99 20.88 18.68
C LEU A 146 37.99 20.89 17.52
N LEU A 147 37.55 21.33 16.33
CA LEU A 147 38.38 21.42 15.13
C LEU A 147 39.29 22.66 15.15
N TYR A 148 38.80 23.79 15.67
CA TYR A 148 39.58 25.01 15.85
C TYR A 148 40.77 24.76 16.78
N GLN A 149 40.54 24.01 17.86
CA GLN A 149 41.59 23.66 18.82
C GLN A 149 42.62 22.66 18.28
N THR A 150 42.29 21.88 17.22
CA THR A 150 43.17 20.82 16.70
C THR A 150 43.89 21.15 15.38
N PHE A 151 43.40 22.07 14.53
CA PHE A 151 43.90 22.14 13.15
C PHE A 151 44.38 23.48 12.59
N GLY A 152 43.86 24.64 13.00
CA GLY A 152 44.23 25.93 12.39
C GLY A 152 43.93 26.08 10.87
N TRP A 153 43.43 27.27 10.49
CA TRP A 153 43.01 27.75 9.15
C TRP A 153 41.90 26.97 8.38
N CYS A 154 41.06 27.76 7.71
CA CYS A 154 39.63 27.61 7.48
C CYS A 154 39.12 26.55 6.47
N THR A 155 39.96 25.81 5.76
CA THR A 155 39.46 24.91 4.69
C THR A 155 38.82 23.63 5.22
N LYS A 156 39.06 23.27 6.50
CA LYS A 156 38.42 22.12 7.16
C LYS A 156 37.09 22.45 7.86
N LEU A 157 36.67 23.73 7.89
CA LEU A 157 35.47 24.18 8.61
C LEU A 157 34.16 23.66 8.02
N ILE A 158 34.10 23.43 6.71
CA ILE A 158 32.93 22.85 6.02
C ILE A 158 32.66 21.39 6.47
N ALA A 159 33.66 20.69 7.02
CA ALA A 159 33.49 19.33 7.51
C ALA A 159 32.71 19.24 8.84
N GLY A 160 32.59 20.35 9.58
CA GLY A 160 31.83 20.42 10.84
C GLY A 160 30.32 20.26 10.67
N ILE A 161 29.80 20.58 9.47
CA ILE A 161 28.37 20.50 9.11
C ILE A 161 27.88 19.06 8.96
N PHE A 162 28.80 18.10 8.75
CA PHE A 162 28.49 16.68 8.77
C PHE A 162 29.22 16.02 9.94
N THR A 163 28.46 15.59 10.96
CA THR A 163 28.97 14.82 12.10
C THR A 163 29.81 13.61 11.66
N SER A 164 29.42 12.97 10.54
CA SER A 164 30.15 11.85 9.94
C SER A 164 31.53 12.26 9.40
N VAL A 165 31.64 13.41 8.72
CA VAL A 165 32.92 13.91 8.20
C VAL A 165 33.82 14.39 9.34
N THR A 166 33.23 14.99 10.39
CA THR A 166 33.98 15.34 11.61
C THR A 166 34.57 14.10 12.28
N HIS A 167 33.77 13.04 12.46
CA HIS A 167 34.25 11.78 13.04
C HIS A 167 35.34 11.12 12.18
N TYR A 168 35.20 11.19 10.85
CA TYR A 168 36.20 10.69 9.91
C TYR A 168 37.52 11.49 9.96
N ILE A 169 37.46 12.82 10.00
CA ILE A 169 38.66 13.67 10.11
C ILE A 169 39.34 13.47 11.47
N LEU A 170 38.56 13.40 12.56
CA LEU A 170 39.07 13.16 13.91
C LEU A 170 39.78 11.80 14.01
N HIS A 171 39.17 10.74 13.47
CA HIS A 171 39.79 9.43 13.42
C HIS A 171 41.09 9.42 12.57
N LYS A 172 41.12 10.16 11.46
CA LYS A 172 42.31 10.29 10.61
C LYS A 172 43.42 11.12 11.28
N ALA A 173 43.06 12.15 12.05
CA ALA A 173 43.96 12.96 12.86
C ALA A 173 44.64 12.10 13.95
N ASN A 174 43.83 11.35 14.70
CA ASN A 174 44.29 10.46 15.77
C ASN A 174 45.14 9.29 15.22
N LYS A 175 44.86 8.79 14.01
CA LYS A 175 45.75 7.85 13.32
C LYS A 175 47.12 8.44 13.01
N LYS A 176 47.22 9.70 12.58
CA LYS A 176 48.53 10.34 12.36
C LYS A 176 49.33 10.43 13.67
N GLN A 177 48.69 10.85 14.77
CA GLN A 177 49.34 11.00 16.07
C GLN A 177 49.76 9.65 16.71
N SER A 178 48.98 8.60 16.49
CA SER A 178 49.32 7.23 16.89
C SER A 178 50.53 6.68 16.12
N ASN A 179 50.66 7.00 14.82
CA ASN A 179 51.82 6.59 14.02
C ASN A 179 53.12 7.32 14.42
N TYR A 180 53.07 8.55 14.92
CA TYR A 180 54.28 9.19 15.48
C TYR A 180 54.69 8.57 16.82
N THR A 181 53.72 8.19 17.65
CA THR A 181 53.99 7.56 18.97
C THR A 181 54.53 6.13 18.83
N MET A 182 54.16 5.41 17.76
CA MET A 182 54.74 4.10 17.43
C MET A 182 56.14 4.18 16.79
N VAL A 183 56.52 5.30 16.19
CA VAL A 183 57.88 5.51 15.65
C VAL A 183 58.84 6.04 16.72
N THR A 184 58.36 6.79 17.72
CA THR A 184 59.21 7.27 18.84
C THR A 184 59.47 6.23 19.94
N ASN A 185 58.77 5.09 19.93
CA ASN A 185 59.04 3.96 20.84
C ASN A 185 59.93 2.87 20.23
N ILE A 186 60.56 3.14 19.09
CA ILE A 186 61.60 2.29 18.50
C ILE A 186 62.90 3.09 18.50
N ASP A 187 63.40 3.54 19.67
CA ASP A 187 64.81 3.97 19.75
C ASP A 187 65.42 4.03 21.17
N ILE A 188 65.03 3.12 22.08
CA ILE A 188 65.81 2.90 23.31
C ILE A 188 65.83 1.41 23.68
N THR A 189 66.43 0.58 22.83
CA THR A 189 67.16 -0.65 23.22
C THR A 189 67.69 -1.32 21.96
N ASP A 190 69.03 -1.36 21.85
CA ASP A 190 69.89 -2.22 21.01
C ASP A 190 70.75 -1.47 19.96
N PRO A 191 72.08 -1.39 20.18
CA PRO A 191 73.00 -0.68 19.30
C PRO A 191 73.50 -1.62 18.19
N LYS A 192 72.79 -1.68 17.05
CA LYS A 192 73.39 -2.09 15.77
C LYS A 192 72.44 -1.76 14.62
N THR A 193 73.02 -1.18 13.57
CA THR A 193 72.48 -0.99 12.20
C THR A 193 72.07 0.44 11.84
N LYS A 194 73.07 1.26 11.48
CA LYS A 194 72.97 2.32 10.46
C LYS A 194 73.63 1.74 9.20
N PRO A 195 73.19 1.98 7.94
CA PRO A 195 72.46 3.15 7.43
C PRO A 195 71.16 2.76 6.67
N ASN A 196 70.17 3.64 6.49
CA ASN A 196 70.12 4.54 5.33
C ASN A 196 69.12 5.70 5.56
N ILE A 197 69.51 6.67 6.39
CA ILE A 197 68.70 7.86 6.69
C ILE A 197 68.63 8.80 5.47
N THR A 198 69.58 8.68 4.52
CA THR A 198 69.69 9.56 3.36
C THR A 198 68.61 9.32 2.29
N GLU A 199 68.10 8.09 2.14
CA GLU A 199 67.01 7.78 1.19
C GLU A 199 65.64 8.24 1.68
N SER A 200 65.38 8.10 2.98
CA SER A 200 64.11 8.49 3.61
C SER A 200 63.91 10.00 3.61
N LEU A 201 64.98 10.77 3.82
CA LEU A 201 64.95 12.24 3.75
C LEU A 201 64.75 12.76 2.31
N LYS A 202 65.31 12.08 1.30
CA LYS A 202 65.09 12.41 -0.11
C LYS A 202 63.65 12.14 -0.56
N LYS A 203 63.01 11.10 -0.03
CA LYS A 203 61.59 10.81 -0.29
C LYS A 203 60.66 11.85 0.34
N LEU A 204 60.98 12.34 1.54
CA LEU A 204 60.18 13.37 2.22
C LEU A 204 60.26 14.76 1.56
N GLN A 205 61.42 15.15 1.02
CA GLN A 205 61.54 16.42 0.29
C GLN A 205 60.82 16.41 -1.07
N ARG A 206 60.71 15.26 -1.75
CA ARG A 206 59.98 15.15 -3.04
C ARG A 206 58.46 15.21 -2.89
N THR A 207 57.90 14.94 -1.72
CA THR A 207 56.45 14.96 -1.49
C THR A 207 55.92 16.33 -1.02
N GLN A 208 56.80 17.31 -0.78
CA GLN A 208 56.41 18.67 -0.37
C GLN A 208 56.43 19.70 -1.50
N THR A 209 56.86 19.32 -2.71
CA THR A 209 56.77 20.13 -3.93
C THR A 209 55.91 19.42 -4.97
N LEU A 210 54.59 19.45 -4.78
CA LEU A 210 53.54 19.34 -5.80
C LEU A 210 52.19 19.69 -5.15
#